data_AF-A0AAD8XJA1-F1
#
_entry.id   AF-A0AAD8XJA1-F1
#
_cell.length_a   1.000
_cell.length_b   1.000
_cell.length_c   1.000
_cell.angle_alpha   90.00
_cell.angle_beta   90.00
_cell.angle_gamma   90.00
#
_symmetry.space_group_name_H-M   'P 1'
#
loop_
_entity.id
_entity.type
_entity.pdbx_description
1 polymer ?
#
loop_
_entity_poly.entity_id
_entity_poly.type
_entity_poly.pdbx_seq_one_letter_code
_entity_poly.pdbx_strand_id
1 'polypeptide(L)'
;MSAPPAGGVTERMIIPVKGTKEDWKEPLKTYLLALKTQDGYLRTRWGPWSENEQVLDLISGWKSKESRDSFFASSECAKAMEEFKTVMTGPVKSYFIKFVPYAPRAAIDSPIAETITISGSTMSEDDMRAQFEKVRGMDGFNDFASGFSTEEVDGGGKVFVAALGWESLEKSRAADKSVYIPASGKVESHHVNFHYPIKGFSVTNTH
;
A
#
# COMPACT_ATOMS: atom_id res chain seq x y z
N MET A 1 16.62 12.85 3.97
CA MET A 1 15.75 11.95 3.20
C MET A 1 16.48 11.58 1.93
N SER A 2 16.77 10.30 1.69
CA SER A 2 17.35 9.89 0.41
C SER A 2 16.23 9.92 -0.64
N ALA A 3 16.42 10.69 -1.71
CA ALA A 3 15.50 10.68 -2.84
C ALA A 3 15.33 9.24 -3.35
N PRO A 4 14.15 8.86 -3.89
CA PRO A 4 14.02 7.61 -4.62
C PRO A 4 15.14 7.49 -5.65
N PRO A 5 15.62 6.27 -5.96
CA PRO A 5 16.28 6.03 -7.24
C PRO A 5 15.44 6.68 -8.35
N ALA A 6 16.05 7.20 -9.42
CA ALA A 6 15.29 7.92 -10.46
C ALA A 6 14.12 7.09 -11.07
N GLY A 7 14.23 5.76 -11.06
CA GLY A 7 13.18 4.81 -11.46
C GLY A 7 12.32 4.26 -10.32
N GLY A 8 12.54 4.68 -9.08
CA GLY A 8 11.94 4.11 -7.88
C GLY A 8 10.43 4.27 -7.87
N VAL A 9 9.72 3.16 -7.62
CA VAL A 9 8.26 3.12 -7.56
C VAL A 9 7.79 2.36 -6.33
N THR A 10 6.56 2.64 -5.92
CA THR A 10 5.86 1.84 -4.91
C THR A 10 4.75 1.05 -5.60
N GLU A 11 4.83 -0.27 -5.58
CA GLU A 11 3.74 -1.15 -5.95
C GLU A 11 2.79 -1.29 -4.77
N ARG A 12 1.48 -1.15 -5.02
CA ARG A 12 0.44 -1.48 -4.07
C ARG A 12 -0.38 -2.64 -4.62
N MET A 13 -0.54 -3.67 -3.81
CA MET A 13 -1.33 -4.87 -4.12
C MET A 13 -2.46 -5.02 -3.10
N ILE A 14 -3.68 -5.11 -3.60
CA ILE A 14 -4.88 -5.46 -2.84
C ILE A 14 -5.21 -6.91 -3.15
N ILE A 15 -5.09 -7.78 -2.15
CA ILE A 15 -5.11 -9.23 -2.31
C ILE A 15 -6.29 -9.80 -1.53
N PRO A 16 -7.35 -10.28 -2.20
CA PRO A 16 -8.47 -10.94 -1.54
C PRO A 16 -8.08 -12.36 -1.12
N VAL A 17 -8.32 -12.71 0.14
CA VAL A 17 -8.02 -14.01 0.74
C VAL A 17 -9.25 -14.64 1.40
N LYS A 18 -9.15 -15.92 1.79
CA LYS A 18 -10.15 -16.62 2.61
C LYS A 18 -9.52 -17.15 3.89
N GLY A 19 -10.40 -17.51 4.82
CA GLY A 19 -10.03 -18.09 6.10
C GLY A 19 -9.65 -17.03 7.12
N THR A 20 -8.95 -17.49 8.15
CA THR A 20 -8.42 -16.75 9.27
C THR A 20 -6.97 -16.34 9.01
N LYS A 21 -6.42 -15.48 9.87
CA LYS A 21 -5.00 -15.10 9.83
C LYS A 21 -4.06 -16.31 9.88
N GLU A 22 -4.45 -17.39 10.53
CA GLU A 22 -3.68 -18.64 10.60
C GLU A 22 -3.59 -19.33 9.24
N ASP A 23 -4.60 -19.18 8.38
CA ASP A 23 -4.67 -19.83 7.08
C ASP A 23 -3.76 -19.15 6.05
N TRP A 24 -3.77 -17.80 6.02
CA TRP A 24 -3.06 -17.06 4.96
C TRP A 24 -1.67 -16.55 5.34
N LYS A 25 -1.28 -16.54 6.62
CA LYS A 25 0.02 -15.98 7.05
C LYS A 25 1.24 -16.73 6.54
N GLU A 26 1.27 -18.06 6.63
CA GLU A 26 2.42 -18.83 6.16
C GLU A 26 2.53 -18.81 4.62
N PRO A 27 1.44 -18.99 3.84
CA PRO A 27 1.51 -18.81 2.39
C PRO A 27 1.97 -17.40 1.97
N LEU A 28 1.47 -16.35 2.64
CA LEU A 28 1.93 -14.97 2.42
C LEU A 28 3.42 -14.83 2.76
N LYS A 29 3.90 -15.43 3.84
CA LYS A 29 5.31 -15.41 4.24
C LYS A 29 6.22 -16.02 3.17
N THR A 30 5.83 -17.16 2.60
CA THR A 30 6.56 -17.79 1.49
C THR A 30 6.72 -16.80 0.33
N TYR A 31 5.64 -16.13 -0.05
CA TYR A 31 5.66 -15.07 -1.06
C TYR A 31 6.57 -13.90 -0.69
N LEU A 32 6.44 -13.36 0.52
CA LEU A 32 7.24 -12.23 1.00
C LEU A 32 8.75 -12.55 1.06
N LEU A 33 9.11 -13.78 1.45
CA LEU A 33 10.51 -14.22 1.47
C LEU A 33 11.09 -14.29 0.05
N ALA A 34 10.33 -14.83 -0.91
CA ALA A 34 10.74 -14.86 -2.31
C ALA A 34 10.89 -13.45 -2.88
N LEU A 35 9.98 -12.53 -2.53
CA LEU A 35 10.03 -11.14 -2.98
C LEU A 35 11.27 -10.40 -2.43
N LYS A 36 11.67 -10.67 -1.18
CA LYS A 36 12.83 -10.02 -0.53
C LYS A 36 14.18 -10.37 -1.17
N THR A 37 14.29 -11.50 -1.87
CA THR A 37 15.55 -11.94 -2.50
C THR A 37 15.76 -11.39 -3.91
N GLN A 38 14.79 -10.62 -4.44
CA GLN A 38 14.83 -10.17 -5.83
C GLN A 38 15.73 -8.96 -6.00
N ASP A 39 16.46 -8.91 -7.11
CA ASP A 39 17.15 -7.67 -7.48
C ASP A 39 16.13 -6.56 -7.73
N GLY A 40 16.50 -5.36 -7.30
CA GLY A 40 15.63 -4.19 -7.35
C GLY A 40 14.57 -4.13 -6.25
N TYR A 41 14.41 -5.16 -5.40
CA TYR A 41 13.62 -5.04 -4.17
C TYR A 41 14.21 -3.96 -3.25
N LEU A 42 13.35 -3.12 -2.66
CA LEU A 42 13.76 -2.11 -1.68
C LEU A 42 13.18 -2.39 -0.30
N ARG A 43 11.88 -2.71 -0.23
CA ARG A 43 11.14 -2.93 1.04
C ARG A 43 9.75 -3.47 0.77
N THR A 44 9.14 -4.06 1.79
CA THR A 44 7.70 -4.38 1.81
C THR A 44 7.11 -4.09 3.18
N ARG A 45 5.84 -3.69 3.17
CA ARG A 45 4.94 -3.59 4.33
C ARG A 45 3.60 -4.20 3.94
N TRP A 46 2.89 -4.76 4.91
CA TRP A 46 1.59 -5.36 4.65
C TRP A 46 0.74 -5.39 5.91
N GLY A 47 -0.55 -5.61 5.72
CA GLY A 47 -1.49 -5.95 6.78
C GLY A 47 -2.86 -6.25 6.19
N PRO A 48 -3.74 -6.92 6.96
CA PRO A 48 -5.15 -6.98 6.62
C PRO A 48 -5.79 -5.60 6.74
N TRP A 49 -6.86 -5.35 5.99
CA TRP A 49 -7.72 -4.21 6.25
C TRP A 49 -8.41 -4.38 7.60
N SER A 50 -8.41 -3.34 8.41
CA SER A 50 -9.09 -3.35 9.71
C SER A 50 -10.60 -3.48 9.56
N GLU A 51 -11.14 -3.02 8.43
CA GLU A 51 -12.55 -3.12 8.04
C GLU A 51 -12.91 -4.49 7.46
N ASN A 52 -11.92 -5.23 6.93
CA ASN A 52 -12.13 -6.53 6.31
C ASN A 52 -10.84 -7.36 6.33
N GLU A 53 -10.72 -8.26 7.31
CA GLU A 53 -9.51 -9.08 7.47
C GLU A 53 -9.28 -10.10 6.33
N GLN A 54 -10.24 -10.24 5.41
CA GLN A 54 -10.11 -11.05 4.20
C GLN A 54 -9.53 -10.28 3.01
N VAL A 55 -9.08 -9.04 3.21
CA VAL A 55 -8.37 -8.27 2.20
C VAL A 55 -7.04 -7.81 2.77
N LEU A 56 -5.96 -8.17 2.09
CA LEU A 56 -4.61 -7.73 2.44
C LEU A 56 -4.25 -6.52 1.59
N ASP A 57 -3.63 -5.52 2.21
CA ASP A 57 -2.93 -4.43 1.52
C ASP A 57 -1.43 -4.65 1.69
N LEU A 58 -0.72 -4.75 0.58
CA LEU A 58 0.71 -4.95 0.54
C LEU A 58 1.35 -3.84 -0.30
N ILE A 59 2.31 -3.15 0.30
CA ILE A 59 3.08 -2.08 -0.33
C ILE A 59 4.52 -2.54 -0.47
N SER A 60 5.03 -2.59 -1.71
CA SER A 60 6.40 -2.95 -2.05
C SER A 60 7.12 -1.81 -2.74
N GLY A 61 8.33 -1.49 -2.29
CA GLY A 61 9.23 -0.56 -2.98
C GLY A 61 10.12 -1.31 -3.95
N TRP A 62 10.25 -0.79 -5.17
CA TRP A 62 11.12 -1.32 -6.22
C TRP A 62 12.04 -0.22 -6.75
N LYS A 63 13.29 -0.59 -7.13
CA LYS A 63 14.22 0.30 -7.83
C LYS A 63 13.67 0.75 -9.19
N SER A 64 12.90 -0.13 -9.84
CA SER A 64 12.22 0.14 -11.10
C SER A 64 11.04 -0.83 -11.32
N LYS A 65 10.13 -0.48 -12.23
CA LYS A 65 9.01 -1.36 -12.64
C LYS A 65 9.53 -2.64 -13.32
N GLU A 66 10.61 -2.54 -14.09
CA GLU A 66 11.24 -3.67 -14.80
C GLU A 66 11.81 -4.71 -13.84
N SER A 67 12.34 -4.27 -12.69
CA SER A 67 12.81 -5.18 -11.62
C SER A 67 11.65 -6.02 -11.09
N ARG A 68 10.51 -5.36 -10.82
CA ARG A 68 9.27 -6.04 -10.42
C ARG A 68 8.79 -7.00 -11.50
N ASP A 69 8.68 -6.54 -12.75
CA ASP A 69 8.14 -7.36 -13.85
C ASP A 69 9.00 -8.60 -14.12
N SER A 70 10.32 -8.47 -13.97
CA SER A 70 11.26 -9.59 -14.07
C SER A 70 11.01 -10.63 -12.97
N PHE A 71 10.76 -10.22 -11.73
CA PHE A 71 10.34 -11.14 -10.67
C PHE A 71 9.01 -11.82 -11.01
N PHE A 72 7.99 -11.08 -11.45
CA PHE A 72 6.69 -11.66 -11.76
C PHE A 72 6.70 -12.64 -12.95
N ALA A 73 7.68 -12.52 -13.85
CA ALA A 73 7.92 -13.48 -14.93
C ALA A 73 8.77 -14.69 -14.52
N SER A 74 9.34 -14.70 -13.31
CA SER A 74 10.30 -15.71 -12.85
C SER A 74 9.63 -17.01 -12.37
N SER A 75 10.42 -18.09 -12.37
CA SER A 75 10.00 -19.39 -11.80
C SER A 75 9.84 -19.33 -10.28
N GLU A 76 10.59 -18.43 -9.65
CA GLU A 76 10.62 -18.16 -8.22
C GLU A 76 9.30 -17.56 -7.76
N CYS A 77 8.80 -16.55 -8.48
CA CYS A 77 7.46 -15.99 -8.22
C CYS A 77 6.38 -17.04 -8.49
N ALA A 78 6.48 -17.80 -9.58
CA ALA A 78 5.51 -18.86 -9.88
C ALA A 78 5.40 -19.86 -8.72
N LYS A 79 6.53 -20.38 -8.23
CA LYS A 79 6.60 -21.29 -7.07
C LYS A 79 6.07 -20.64 -5.80
N ALA A 80 6.50 -19.41 -5.49
CA ALA A 80 6.05 -18.70 -4.30
C ALA A 80 4.54 -18.44 -4.28
N MET A 81 3.93 -18.28 -5.47
CA MET A 81 2.50 -18.10 -5.64
C MET A 81 1.71 -19.41 -5.60
N GLU A 82 2.31 -20.59 -5.73
CA GLU A 82 1.59 -21.88 -5.68
C GLU A 82 0.84 -22.04 -4.35
N GLU A 83 1.53 -21.87 -3.24
CA GLU A 83 0.94 -21.92 -1.90
C GLU A 83 -0.03 -20.75 -1.68
N PHE A 84 0.36 -19.54 -2.07
CA PHE A 84 -0.45 -18.35 -1.77
C PHE A 84 -1.78 -18.35 -2.51
N LYS A 85 -1.83 -18.86 -3.75
CA LYS A 85 -3.08 -19.02 -4.51
C LYS A 85 -4.11 -19.91 -3.83
N THR A 86 -3.70 -20.86 -2.98
CA THR A 86 -4.65 -21.75 -2.29
C THR A 86 -5.57 -21.00 -1.32
N VAL A 87 -5.11 -19.85 -0.81
CA VAL A 87 -5.84 -19.00 0.13
C VAL A 87 -6.37 -17.71 -0.51
N MET A 88 -6.06 -17.44 -1.78
CA MET A 88 -6.63 -16.31 -2.51
C MET A 88 -8.05 -16.63 -3.00
N THR A 89 -8.92 -15.61 -3.00
CA THR A 89 -10.33 -15.75 -3.44
C THR A 89 -10.65 -15.04 -4.75
N GLY A 90 -9.68 -14.32 -5.31
CA GLY A 90 -9.88 -13.56 -6.53
C GLY A 90 -8.59 -12.96 -7.10
N PRO A 91 -8.70 -12.18 -8.18
CA PRO A 91 -7.56 -11.50 -8.78
C PRO A 91 -6.95 -10.47 -7.81
N VAL A 92 -5.63 -10.32 -7.85
CA VAL A 92 -4.92 -9.25 -7.15
C VAL A 92 -5.07 -7.97 -7.95
N LYS A 93 -5.51 -6.90 -7.29
CA LYS A 93 -5.44 -5.56 -7.87
C LYS A 93 -4.07 -4.97 -7.56
N SER A 94 -3.27 -4.74 -8.60
CA SER A 94 -1.87 -4.30 -8.49
C SER A 94 -1.61 -3.09 -9.37
N TYR A 95 -1.01 -2.04 -8.80
CA TYR A 95 -0.64 -0.84 -9.55
C TYR A 95 0.50 -0.09 -8.86
N PHE A 96 1.19 0.77 -9.62
CA PHE A 96 2.36 1.51 -9.14
C PHE A 96 2.00 2.96 -8.85
N ILE A 97 2.58 3.51 -7.78
CA ILE A 97 2.37 4.87 -7.31
C ILE A 97 3.74 5.51 -7.08
N LYS A 98 3.87 6.79 -7.46
CA LYS A 98 4.99 7.64 -7.07
C LYS A 98 4.55 8.57 -5.95
N PHE A 99 4.63 8.07 -4.72
CA PHE A 99 4.28 8.85 -3.54
C PHE A 99 5.20 10.07 -3.38
N VAL A 100 4.61 11.17 -2.94
CA VAL A 100 5.31 12.39 -2.48
C VAL A 100 4.87 12.66 -1.03
N PRO A 101 5.80 12.66 -0.05
CA PRO A 101 7.20 12.27 -0.18
C PRO A 101 7.40 10.78 -0.51
N TYR A 102 8.47 10.47 -1.25
CA TYR A 102 8.87 9.08 -1.46
C TYR A 102 9.82 8.63 -0.35
N ALA A 103 9.65 7.45 0.21
CA ALA A 103 8.49 6.58 0.11
C ALA A 103 7.49 6.95 1.25
N PRO A 104 6.26 6.41 1.35
CA PRO A 104 5.26 6.82 2.35
C PRO A 104 5.61 6.38 3.79
N ARG A 105 6.86 6.63 4.24
CA ARG A 105 7.46 6.11 5.48
C ARG A 105 6.67 6.53 6.70
N ALA A 106 6.43 7.82 6.87
CA ALA A 106 5.74 8.31 8.06
C ALA A 106 4.32 7.74 8.19
N ALA A 107 3.62 7.51 7.07
CA ALA A 107 2.33 6.83 7.07
C ALA A 107 2.45 5.34 7.43
N ILE A 108 3.30 4.58 6.75
CA ILE A 108 3.39 3.12 6.94
C ILE A 108 4.16 2.69 8.21
N ASP A 109 4.94 3.59 8.80
CA ASP A 109 5.63 3.37 10.07
C ASP A 109 4.78 3.88 11.27
N SER A 110 3.59 4.43 11.01
CA SER A 110 2.62 4.78 12.07
C SER A 110 1.93 3.53 12.65
N PRO A 111 1.38 3.60 13.88
CA PRO A 111 0.60 2.51 14.47
C PRO A 111 -0.54 2.01 13.60
N ILE A 112 -1.23 2.92 12.90
CA ILE A 112 -2.20 2.59 11.86
C ILE A 112 -2.02 3.56 10.68
N ALA A 113 -2.19 3.05 9.47
CA ALA A 113 -2.28 3.87 8.27
C ALA A 113 -3.71 3.83 7.71
N GLU A 114 -4.33 4.98 7.49
CA GLU A 114 -5.51 5.09 6.64
C GLU A 114 -5.04 5.21 5.19
N THR A 115 -5.53 4.35 4.30
CA THR A 115 -5.28 4.47 2.87
C THR A 115 -6.55 4.87 2.16
N ILE A 116 -6.52 6.02 1.49
CA ILE A 116 -7.64 6.56 0.73
C ILE A 116 -7.31 6.48 -0.76
N THR A 117 -8.15 5.77 -1.51
CA THR A 117 -8.08 5.64 -2.97
C THR A 117 -9.20 6.46 -3.60
N ILE A 118 -8.87 7.32 -4.56
CA ILE A 118 -9.84 8.14 -5.28
C ILE A 118 -9.71 7.87 -6.77
N SER A 119 -10.77 7.34 -7.37
CA SER A 119 -10.85 7.08 -8.82
C SER A 119 -11.79 8.08 -9.50
N GLY A 120 -11.49 8.45 -10.75
CA GLY A 120 -12.35 9.33 -11.56
C GLY A 120 -12.44 10.78 -11.05
N SER A 121 -11.47 11.23 -10.25
CA SER A 121 -11.36 12.65 -9.93
C SER A 121 -10.87 13.43 -11.15
N THR A 122 -11.36 14.65 -11.30
CA THR A 122 -10.91 15.62 -12.32
C THR A 122 -9.90 16.63 -11.77
N MET A 123 -9.54 16.54 -10.48
CA MET A 123 -8.58 17.43 -9.83
C MET A 123 -7.15 17.12 -10.29
N SER A 124 -6.30 18.15 -10.32
CA SER A 124 -4.87 17.96 -10.52
C SER A 124 -4.22 17.27 -9.31
N GLU A 125 -3.05 16.67 -9.50
CA GLU A 125 -2.33 16.01 -8.39
C GLU A 125 -1.97 16.99 -7.27
N ASP A 126 -1.60 18.21 -7.64
CA ASP A 126 -1.24 19.26 -6.69
C ASP A 126 -2.46 19.76 -5.91
N ASP A 127 -3.62 19.90 -6.56
CA ASP A 127 -4.87 20.26 -5.87
C ASP A 127 -5.33 19.15 -4.92
N MET A 128 -5.22 17.88 -5.35
CA MET A 128 -5.51 16.74 -4.48
C MET A 128 -4.60 16.75 -3.26
N ARG A 129 -3.28 16.95 -3.46
CA ARG A 129 -2.33 17.03 -2.35
C ARG A 129 -2.62 18.21 -1.42
N ALA A 130 -2.88 19.40 -1.96
CA ALA A 130 -3.24 20.58 -1.17
C ALA A 130 -4.53 20.38 -0.38
N GLN A 131 -5.49 19.60 -0.90
CA GLN A 131 -6.69 19.21 -0.18
C GLN A 131 -6.36 18.27 1.00
N PHE A 132 -5.48 17.28 0.78
CA PHE A 132 -5.02 16.37 1.85
C PHE A 132 -4.14 17.06 2.90
N GLU A 133 -3.40 18.13 2.57
CA GLU A 133 -2.62 18.91 3.55
C GLU A 133 -3.46 19.44 4.71
N LYS A 134 -4.77 19.63 4.51
CA LYS A 134 -5.72 20.07 5.55
C LYS A 134 -5.84 19.11 6.73
N VAL A 135 -5.40 17.86 6.58
CA VAL A 135 -5.38 16.87 7.66
C VAL A 135 -4.36 17.18 8.77
N ARG A 136 -3.32 17.99 8.49
CA ARG A 136 -2.19 18.23 9.42
C ARG A 136 -2.57 18.84 10.78
N GLY A 137 -3.76 19.44 10.88
CA GLY A 137 -4.29 19.98 12.14
C GLY A 137 -5.08 18.99 12.98
N MET A 138 -5.24 17.74 12.52
CA MET A 138 -6.09 16.75 13.17
C MET A 138 -5.37 16.03 14.31
N ASP A 139 -6.09 15.83 15.40
CA ASP A 139 -5.60 15.15 16.59
C ASP A 139 -5.19 13.69 16.27
N GLY A 140 -3.97 13.32 16.65
CA GLY A 140 -3.39 11.99 16.40
C GLY A 140 -2.95 11.73 14.96
N PHE A 141 -2.95 12.74 14.09
CA PHE A 141 -2.38 12.64 12.75
C PHE A 141 -0.84 12.78 12.79
N ASN A 142 -0.12 11.88 12.13
CA ASN A 142 1.34 11.91 12.06
C ASN A 142 1.83 12.63 10.81
N ASP A 143 1.66 12.00 9.65
CA ASP A 143 2.03 12.56 8.36
C ASP A 143 1.36 11.76 7.23
N PHE A 144 1.44 12.25 6.00
CA PHE A 144 0.92 11.55 4.84
C PHE A 144 1.89 11.58 3.67
N ALA A 145 1.65 10.69 2.72
CA ALA A 145 2.20 10.79 1.39
C ALA A 145 1.13 10.41 0.36
N SER A 146 1.17 11.05 -0.80
CA SER A 146 0.16 10.83 -1.82
C SER A 146 0.72 10.92 -3.24
N GLY A 147 -0.02 10.38 -4.20
CA GLY A 147 0.30 10.48 -5.61
C GLY A 147 -0.70 9.73 -6.49
N PHE A 148 -0.69 10.03 -7.78
CA PHE A 148 -1.42 9.22 -8.75
C PHE A 148 -0.68 7.93 -9.08
N SER A 149 -1.45 6.93 -9.51
CA SER A 149 -0.89 5.75 -10.16
C SER A 149 -0.13 6.16 -11.42
N THR A 150 0.97 5.46 -11.71
CA THR A 150 1.80 5.76 -12.88
C THR A 150 1.08 5.44 -14.19
N GLU A 151 0.18 4.45 -14.14
CA GLU A 151 -0.60 3.90 -15.24
C GLU A 151 -2.09 3.88 -14.88
N GLU A 152 -2.95 3.64 -15.87
CA GLU A 152 -4.38 3.44 -15.65
C GLU A 152 -4.64 2.13 -14.89
N VAL A 153 -5.66 2.14 -14.05
CA VAL A 153 -6.03 0.99 -13.22
C VAL A 153 -7.40 0.47 -13.67
N ASP A 154 -7.46 -0.81 -14.02
CA ASP A 154 -8.68 -1.52 -14.45
C ASP A 154 -9.43 -0.83 -15.62
N GLY A 155 -8.72 -0.11 -16.49
CA GLY A 155 -9.30 0.67 -17.60
C GLY A 155 -10.12 1.89 -17.17
N GLY A 156 -10.11 2.24 -15.88
CA GLY A 156 -10.86 3.36 -15.30
C GLY A 156 -10.07 4.67 -15.16
N GLY A 157 -8.92 4.78 -15.83
CA GLY A 157 -7.98 5.90 -15.67
C GLY A 157 -7.03 5.73 -14.48
N LYS A 158 -6.25 6.78 -14.20
CA LYS A 158 -5.34 6.81 -13.04
C LYS A 158 -6.12 6.98 -11.73
N VAL A 159 -5.63 6.35 -10.66
CA VAL A 159 -6.20 6.49 -9.31
C VAL A 159 -5.26 7.30 -8.43
N PHE A 160 -5.80 8.22 -7.64
CA PHE A 160 -5.05 8.93 -6.62
C PHE A 160 -5.06 8.11 -5.34
N VAL A 161 -3.91 7.99 -4.68
CA VAL A 161 -3.80 7.32 -3.38
C VAL A 161 -3.15 8.26 -2.38
N ALA A 162 -3.75 8.38 -1.21
CA ALA A 162 -3.15 9.00 -0.04
C ALA A 162 -3.01 7.96 1.08
N ALA A 163 -1.79 7.79 1.59
CA ALA A 163 -1.51 7.01 2.79
C ALA A 163 -1.28 7.98 3.95
N LEU A 164 -2.14 7.94 4.96
CA LEU A 164 -2.16 8.84 6.11
C LEU A 164 -1.80 8.04 7.37
N GLY A 165 -0.77 8.45 8.08
CA GLY A 165 -0.37 7.85 9.35
C GLY A 165 -1.13 8.43 10.53
N TRP A 166 -1.62 7.56 11.41
CA TRP A 166 -2.34 7.94 12.62
C TRP A 166 -1.80 7.20 13.84
N GLU A 167 -1.89 7.84 15.00
CA GLU A 167 -1.53 7.25 16.29
C GLU A 167 -2.45 6.09 16.68
N SER A 168 -3.72 6.13 16.28
CA SER A 168 -4.69 5.06 16.55
C SER A 168 -5.85 5.03 15.55
N LEU A 169 -6.55 3.89 15.49
CA LEU A 169 -7.72 3.70 14.64
C LEU A 169 -8.87 4.64 15.06
N GLU A 170 -9.01 4.88 16.36
CA GLU A 170 -10.02 5.75 16.94
C GLU A 170 -9.82 7.21 16.51
N LYS A 171 -8.58 7.71 16.52
CA LYS A 171 -8.24 9.07 16.08
C LYS A 171 -8.58 9.28 14.59
N SER A 172 -8.16 8.34 13.74
CA SER A 172 -8.49 8.37 12.30
C SER A 172 -10.01 8.33 12.04
N ARG A 173 -10.76 7.54 12.82
CA ARG A 173 -12.22 7.46 12.69
C ARG A 173 -12.95 8.70 13.20
N ALA A 174 -12.40 9.38 14.20
CA ALA A 174 -12.96 10.60 14.76
C ALA A 174 -12.66 11.85 13.91
N ALA A 175 -11.65 11.79 13.04
CA ALA A 175 -11.28 12.86 12.13
C ALA A 175 -12.42 13.20 11.16
N ASP A 176 -12.67 14.50 10.97
CA ASP A 176 -13.65 14.98 9.99
C ASP A 176 -13.11 14.84 8.57
N LYS A 177 -13.40 13.70 7.94
CA LYS A 177 -12.92 13.37 6.60
C LYS A 177 -13.39 14.35 5.53
N SER A 178 -14.50 15.07 5.75
CA SER A 178 -15.00 16.05 4.78
C SER A 178 -14.05 17.25 4.61
N VAL A 179 -13.16 17.48 5.58
CA VAL A 179 -12.17 18.56 5.54
C VAL A 179 -11.05 18.30 4.54
N TYR A 180 -10.63 17.03 4.39
CA TYR A 180 -9.43 16.66 3.64
C TYR A 180 -9.65 15.64 2.51
N ILE A 181 -10.81 14.98 2.45
CA ILE A 181 -11.18 14.15 1.30
C ILE A 181 -11.93 15.04 0.29
N PRO A 182 -11.46 15.13 -0.97
CA PRO A 182 -12.15 15.90 -1.99
C PRO A 182 -13.52 15.30 -2.29
N ALA A 183 -14.51 16.16 -2.57
CA ALA A 183 -15.85 15.74 -2.96
C ALA A 183 -15.93 15.14 -4.38
N SER A 184 -14.84 15.20 -5.15
CA SER A 184 -14.76 14.68 -6.52
C SER A 184 -14.30 13.22 -6.56
N GLY A 185 -14.87 12.44 -7.46
CA GLY A 185 -14.48 11.05 -7.70
C GLY A 185 -15.11 10.05 -6.72
N LYS A 186 -14.84 8.78 -6.95
CA LYS A 186 -15.26 7.68 -6.07
C LYS A 186 -14.16 7.39 -5.06
N VAL A 187 -14.51 7.45 -3.78
CA VAL A 187 -13.60 7.27 -2.64
C VAL A 187 -13.74 5.85 -2.07
N GLU A 188 -12.60 5.23 -1.80
CA GLU A 188 -12.45 4.02 -0.97
C GLU A 188 -11.47 4.36 0.16
N SER A 189 -11.78 3.96 1.39
CA SER A 189 -10.94 4.20 2.57
C SER A 189 -10.94 2.97 3.46
N HIS A 190 -9.76 2.58 3.93
CA HIS A 190 -9.56 1.50 4.89
C HIS A 190 -8.29 1.73 5.69
N HIS A 191 -8.17 1.01 6.81
CA HIS A 191 -7.04 1.12 7.72
C HIS A 191 -6.19 -0.13 7.71
N VAL A 192 -4.88 0.02 7.76
CA VAL A 192 -3.92 -1.08 7.75
C VAL A 192 -2.87 -0.84 8.83
N ASN A 193 -2.65 -1.84 9.68
CA ASN A 193 -1.45 -1.89 10.51
C ASN A 193 -0.33 -2.50 9.66
N PHE A 194 0.54 -1.66 9.10
CA PHE A 194 1.63 -2.12 8.23
C PHE A 194 2.79 -2.80 8.98
N HIS A 195 2.74 -2.81 10.33
CA HIS A 195 3.62 -3.60 11.18
C HIS A 195 3.04 -4.99 11.51
N TYR A 196 2.09 -5.47 10.72
CA TYR A 196 1.40 -6.72 11.00
C TYR A 196 2.38 -7.91 11.09
N PRO A 197 2.49 -8.59 12.25
CA PRO A 197 3.57 -9.53 12.47
C PRO A 197 3.35 -10.87 11.77
N ILE A 198 4.43 -11.40 11.20
CA ILE A 198 4.54 -12.76 10.67
C ILE A 198 5.78 -13.42 11.30
N LYS A 199 5.59 -14.55 11.99
CA LYS A 199 6.68 -15.24 12.68
C LYS A 199 7.73 -15.72 11.68
N GLY A 200 9.00 -15.43 11.97
CA GLY A 200 10.13 -15.81 11.11
C GLY A 200 10.29 -14.92 9.88
N PHE A 201 9.53 -13.83 9.77
CA PHE A 201 9.77 -12.78 8.80
C PHE A 201 10.13 -11.48 9.53
N SER A 202 11.37 -11.03 9.42
CA SER A 202 11.77 -9.71 9.91
C SER A 202 11.68 -8.69 8.77
N VAL A 203 10.94 -7.62 9.05
CA VAL A 203 10.91 -6.41 8.23
C VAL A 203 12.22 -5.66 8.48
N THR A 204 13.36 -6.21 8.05
CA THR A 204 14.62 -5.47 8.10
C THR A 204 14.50 -4.31 7.13
N ASN A 205 14.34 -3.11 7.68
CA ASN A 205 14.62 -1.87 6.96
C ASN A 205 16.12 -1.89 6.66
N THR A 206 16.54 -2.35 5.48
CA THR A 206 17.89 -2.07 5.02
C THR A 206 18.01 -0.56 4.84
N HIS A 207 18.88 0.03 5.66
CA HIS A 207 19.12 1.47 5.81
C HIS A 207 19.50 2.14 4.49
#